data_AF-A0A3C1DBE0-F1
#
_entry.id   AF-A0A3C1DBE0-F1
#
_cell.length_a   1.000
_cell.length_b   1.000
_cell.length_c   1.000
_cell.angle_alpha   90.00
_cell.angle_beta   90.00
_cell.angle_gamma   90.00
#
_symmetry.space_group_name_H-M   'P 1'
#
loop_
_entity.id
_entity.type
_entity.pdbx_description
1 polymer ?
#
loop_
_entity_poly.entity_id
_entity_poly.type
_entity_poly.pdbx_seq_one_letter_code
_entity_poly.pdbx_strand_id
1 'polypeptide(L)'
;MAARDEIWRKYVEDYDIDVPKSAIQNELEYIKLDLRHRMQYDQLTGGDMHLFPKRELAQQEDELRAAALFEAKAPRVLKAIVAEQGFTATQDELEAEAQAIAEREGSTMDMVKRFFGEDLAMLERDVVERKAIDWACEQMR
;
A
#
# COMPACT_ATOMS: atom_id res chain seq x y z
N MET A 1 2.45 9.90 11.60
CA MET A 1 2.09 9.02 10.47
C MET A 1 1.68 9.84 9.26
N ALA A 2 0.67 10.73 9.35
CA ALA A 2 0.22 11.57 8.22
C ALA A 2 1.32 12.34 7.45
N ALA A 3 2.33 12.87 8.15
CA ALA A 3 3.41 13.60 7.48
C ALA A 3 4.28 12.72 6.57
N ARG A 4 4.52 11.45 6.94
CA ARG A 4 5.33 10.51 6.13
C ARG A 4 4.56 10.11 4.87
N ASP A 5 3.28 9.78 5.04
CA ASP A 5 2.43 9.35 3.93
C ASP A 5 2.22 10.49 2.92
N GLU A 6 2.13 11.73 3.39
CA GLU A 6 2.05 12.91 2.52
C GLU A 6 3.35 13.18 1.77
N ILE A 7 4.51 13.07 2.43
CA ILE A 7 5.81 13.19 1.77
C ILE A 7 5.97 12.10 0.71
N TRP A 8 5.67 10.85 1.06
CA TRP A 8 5.71 9.73 0.10
C TRP A 8 4.78 9.98 -1.09
N ARG A 9 3.56 10.46 -0.87
CA ARG A 9 2.63 10.80 -1.96
C ARG A 9 3.22 11.84 -2.89
N LYS A 10 3.80 12.93 -2.34
CA LYS A 10 4.47 13.96 -3.15
C LYS A 10 5.66 13.40 -3.91
N TYR A 11 6.47 12.55 -3.28
CA TYR A 11 7.61 11.90 -3.94
C TYR A 11 7.13 11.08 -5.14
N VAL A 12 6.09 10.25 -4.96
CA VAL A 12 5.53 9.43 -6.03
C VAL A 12 4.94 10.31 -7.13
N GLU A 13 4.29 11.43 -6.81
CA GLU A 13 3.78 12.38 -7.80
C GLU A 13 4.91 13.03 -8.61
N ASP A 14 5.98 13.48 -7.96
CA ASP A 14 7.13 14.14 -8.59
C ASP A 14 8.04 13.16 -9.36
N TYR A 15 8.07 11.88 -8.98
CA TYR A 15 8.96 10.89 -9.60
C TYR A 15 8.57 10.63 -11.07
N ASP A 16 9.50 10.83 -12.00
CA ASP A 16 9.24 10.66 -13.43
C ASP A 16 9.25 9.18 -13.82
N ILE A 17 8.07 8.55 -13.78
CA ILE A 17 7.87 7.17 -14.21
C ILE A 17 6.61 7.08 -15.08
N ASP A 18 6.78 6.45 -16.25
CA ASP A 18 5.67 6.24 -17.17
C ASP A 18 4.75 5.15 -16.61
N VAL A 19 3.54 5.57 -16.21
CA VAL A 19 2.49 4.66 -15.78
C VAL A 19 1.53 4.48 -16.95
N PRO A 20 1.44 3.26 -17.52
CA PRO A 20 0.57 3.04 -18.66
C PRO A 20 -0.88 3.33 -18.26
N LYS A 21 -1.60 4.07 -19.12
CA LYS A 21 -3.00 4.44 -18.88
C LYS A 21 -3.90 3.24 -18.61
N SER A 22 -3.59 2.08 -19.20
CA SER A 22 -4.29 0.82 -18.94
C SER A 22 -4.14 0.36 -17.49
N ALA A 23 -2.98 0.55 -16.86
CA ALA A 23 -2.80 0.23 -15.45
C ALA A 23 -3.63 1.15 -14.56
N ILE A 24 -3.64 2.47 -14.84
CA ILE A 24 -4.45 3.44 -14.09
C ILE A 24 -5.94 3.13 -14.23
N GLN A 25 -6.39 2.78 -15.45
CA GLN A 25 -7.78 2.39 -15.68
C GLN A 25 -8.15 1.10 -14.95
N ASN A 26 -7.28 0.09 -14.98
CA ASN A 26 -7.50 -1.15 -14.26
C ASN A 26 -7.66 -0.88 -12.76
N GLU A 27 -6.76 -0.08 -12.16
CA GLU A 27 -6.88 0.25 -10.73
C GLU A 27 -8.12 1.07 -10.42
N LEU A 28 -8.51 2.00 -11.30
CA LEU A 28 -9.75 2.74 -11.13
C LEU A 28 -10.97 1.82 -11.13
N GLU A 29 -11.00 0.82 -12.02
CA GLU A 29 -12.08 -0.16 -12.05
C GLU A 29 -12.09 -1.06 -10.81
N TYR A 30 -10.91 -1.51 -10.36
CA TYR A 30 -10.78 -2.30 -9.12
C TYR A 30 -11.28 -1.50 -7.91
N ILE A 31 -10.86 -0.26 -7.76
CA ILE A 31 -11.29 0.62 -6.67
C ILE A 31 -12.81 0.83 -6.74
N LYS A 32 -13.36 1.17 -7.91
CA LYS A 32 -14.82 1.36 -8.08
C LYS A 32 -15.60 0.08 -7.79
N LEU A 33 -15.06 -1.08 -8.13
CA LEU A 33 -15.67 -2.38 -7.84
C LEU A 33 -15.66 -2.69 -6.35
N ASP A 34 -14.52 -2.47 -5.67
CA ASP A 34 -14.36 -2.69 -4.24
C ASP A 34 -15.29 -1.79 -3.42
N LEU A 35 -15.34 -0.48 -3.73
CA LEU A 35 -16.29 0.44 -3.08
C LEU A 35 -17.73 -0.03 -3.27
N ARG A 36 -18.09 -0.50 -4.47
CA ARG A 36 -19.44 -1.02 -4.72
C ARG A 36 -19.75 -2.26 -3.88
N HIS A 37 -18.80 -3.17 -3.74
CA HIS A 37 -18.97 -4.35 -2.87
C HIS A 37 -19.12 -3.94 -1.40
N ARG A 38 -18.34 -2.96 -0.91
CA ARG A 38 -18.50 -2.42 0.45
C ARG A 38 -19.87 -1.81 0.66
N MET A 39 -20.33 -0.92 -0.25
CA MET A 39 -21.66 -0.32 -0.18
C MET A 39 -22.79 -1.37 -0.16
N GLN A 40 -22.64 -2.47 -0.91
CA GLN A 40 -23.59 -3.58 -0.87
C GLN A 40 -23.56 -4.34 0.46
N TYR A 41 -22.36 -4.57 0.99
CA TYR A 41 -22.18 -5.28 2.25
C TYR A 41 -22.69 -4.47 3.44
N ASP A 42 -22.45 -3.16 3.45
CA ASP A 42 -22.98 -2.24 4.46
C ASP A 42 -24.51 -2.28 4.46
N GLN A 43 -25.15 -2.23 3.29
CA GLN A 43 -26.60 -2.38 3.18
C GLN A 43 -27.12 -3.72 3.71
N LEU A 44 -26.39 -4.82 3.48
CA LEU A 44 -26.78 -6.16 3.97
C LEU A 44 -26.61 -6.31 5.49
N THR A 45 -25.65 -5.60 6.08
CA THR A 45 -25.32 -5.66 7.51
C THR A 45 -26.06 -4.61 8.35
N GLY A 46 -26.92 -3.80 7.73
CA GLY A 46 -27.70 -2.76 8.40
C GLY A 46 -26.95 -1.44 8.62
N GLY A 47 -25.87 -1.22 7.87
CA GLY A 47 -25.14 0.04 7.81
C GLY A 47 -25.83 1.10 6.96
N ASP A 48 -25.07 2.04 6.40
CA ASP A 48 -25.61 3.17 5.65
C ASP A 48 -26.33 2.72 4.36
N MET A 49 -27.52 3.28 4.15
CA MET A 49 -28.30 3.01 2.94
C MET A 49 -27.80 3.89 1.79
N HIS A 50 -26.90 3.35 0.98
CA HIS A 50 -26.43 3.97 -0.26
C HIS A 50 -27.56 3.98 -1.31
N LEU A 51 -28.40 5.01 -1.29
CA LEU A 51 -29.55 5.17 -2.19
C LEU A 51 -29.14 5.30 -3.66
N PHE A 52 -27.97 5.88 -3.94
CA PHE A 52 -27.47 6.08 -5.30
C PHE A 52 -25.95 5.78 -5.39
N PRO A 53 -25.53 4.50 -5.29
CA PRO A 53 -24.12 4.12 -5.28
C PRO A 53 -23.34 4.64 -6.50
N LYS A 54 -23.99 4.63 -7.68
CA LYS A 54 -23.40 5.15 -8.91
C LYS A 54 -23.15 6.66 -8.87
N ARG A 55 -24.02 7.42 -8.21
CA ARG A 55 -23.90 8.89 -8.11
C ARG A 55 -22.82 9.28 -7.10
N GLU A 56 -22.74 8.57 -5.99
CA GLU A 56 -21.69 8.74 -4.99
C GLU A 56 -20.31 8.46 -5.60
N LEU A 57 -20.16 7.34 -6.31
CA LEU A 57 -18.93 7.02 -7.04
C LEU A 57 -18.58 8.06 -8.11
N ALA A 58 -19.58 8.63 -8.79
CA ALA A 58 -19.36 9.66 -9.79
C ALA A 58 -18.93 11.01 -9.17
N GLN A 59 -19.41 11.34 -7.97
CA GLN A 59 -19.00 12.53 -7.23
C GLN A 59 -17.54 12.47 -6.78
N GLN A 60 -17.05 11.27 -6.49
CA GLN A 60 -15.67 11.03 -6.09
C GLN A 60 -14.77 10.65 -7.27
N GLU A 61 -15.23 10.73 -8.52
CA GLU A 61 -14.49 10.17 -9.64
C GLU A 61 -13.08 10.77 -9.81
N ASP A 62 -12.91 12.07 -9.55
CA ASP A 62 -11.59 12.73 -9.60
C ASP A 62 -10.66 12.22 -8.50
N GLU A 63 -11.16 12.06 -7.27
CA GLU A 63 -10.40 11.49 -6.15
C GLU A 63 -10.03 10.02 -6.42
N LEU A 64 -10.98 9.24 -6.94
CA LEU A 64 -10.76 7.84 -7.32
C LEU A 64 -9.72 7.72 -8.43
N ARG A 65 -9.70 8.65 -9.39
CA ARG A 65 -8.66 8.70 -10.44
C ARG A 65 -7.29 9.07 -9.87
N ALA A 66 -7.23 10.04 -8.97
CA ALA A 66 -5.98 10.41 -8.30
C ALA A 66 -5.44 9.23 -7.47
N ALA A 67 -6.32 8.56 -6.72
CA ALA A 67 -5.97 7.35 -5.98
C ALA A 67 -5.50 6.23 -6.92
N ALA A 68 -6.21 5.93 -8.00
CA ALA A 68 -5.82 4.92 -8.97
C ALA A 68 -4.46 5.22 -9.62
N LEU A 69 -4.18 6.49 -9.92
CA LEU A 69 -2.88 6.91 -10.44
C LEU A 69 -1.78 6.65 -9.40
N PHE A 70 -2.01 7.03 -8.14
CA PHE A 70 -1.07 6.78 -7.06
C PHE A 70 -0.85 5.29 -6.82
N GLU A 71 -1.90 4.47 -6.72
CA GLU A 71 -1.82 3.02 -6.52
C GLU A 71 -1.11 2.31 -7.68
N ALA A 72 -1.28 2.79 -8.91
CA ALA A 72 -0.53 2.28 -10.04
C ALA A 72 0.95 2.76 -10.01
N LYS A 73 1.22 3.99 -9.57
CA LYS A 73 2.56 4.60 -9.61
C LYS A 73 3.44 4.17 -8.44
N ALA A 74 2.93 4.21 -7.22
CA ALA A 74 3.65 3.91 -5.97
C ALA A 74 4.45 2.60 -6.00
N PRO A 75 3.88 1.43 -6.36
CA PRO A 75 4.65 0.18 -6.40
C PRO A 75 5.72 0.17 -7.50
N ARG A 76 5.55 0.96 -8.56
CA ARG A 76 6.57 1.10 -9.62
C ARG A 76 7.73 1.96 -9.17
N VAL A 77 7.43 3.10 -8.53
CA VAL A 77 8.44 3.98 -7.91
C VAL A 77 9.22 3.22 -6.85
N LEU A 78 8.51 2.49 -6.00
CA LEU A 78 9.14 1.70 -4.95
C LEU A 78 10.08 0.63 -5.54
N LYS A 79 9.63 -0.11 -6.56
CA LYS A 79 10.51 -1.07 -7.26
C LYS A 79 11.72 -0.40 -7.91
N ALA A 80 11.56 0.79 -8.47
CA ALA A 80 12.67 1.54 -9.05
C ALA A 80 13.70 1.94 -7.98
N ILE A 81 13.25 2.48 -6.84
CA ILE A 81 14.11 2.82 -5.70
C ILE A 81 14.84 1.58 -5.17
N VAL A 82 14.11 0.48 -4.96
CA VAL A 82 14.69 -0.78 -4.46
C VAL A 82 15.74 -1.33 -5.43
N ALA A 83 15.48 -1.27 -6.74
CA ALA A 83 16.43 -1.69 -7.75
C ALA A 83 17.66 -0.78 -7.85
N GLU A 84 17.48 0.53 -7.68
CA GLU A 84 18.55 1.53 -7.74
C GLU A 84 19.47 1.46 -6.51
N GLN A 85 18.88 1.34 -5.32
CA GLN A 85 19.63 1.27 -4.05
C GLN A 85 20.09 -0.15 -3.70
N GLY A 86 19.46 -1.18 -4.29
CA GLY A 86 19.76 -2.57 -3.97
C GLY A 86 19.47 -2.91 -2.50
N PHE A 87 18.39 -2.37 -1.93
CA PHE A 87 18.02 -2.64 -0.55
C PHE A 87 17.80 -4.14 -0.34
N THR A 88 18.51 -4.71 0.64
CA THR A 88 18.33 -6.08 1.11
C THR A 88 17.86 -6.06 2.56
N ALA A 89 16.99 -6.99 2.94
CA ALA A 89 16.67 -7.21 4.34
C ALA A 89 17.74 -8.10 4.96
N THR A 90 18.25 -7.70 6.12
CA THR A 90 19.14 -8.54 6.93
C THR A 90 18.32 -9.40 7.89
N GLN A 91 18.89 -10.54 8.33
CA GLN A 91 18.22 -11.44 9.27
C GLN A 91 17.74 -10.70 10.54
N ASP A 92 18.58 -9.81 11.07
CA ASP A 92 18.28 -9.01 12.27
C ASP A 92 17.07 -8.08 12.06
N GLU A 93 16.97 -7.46 10.87
CA GLU A 93 15.82 -6.60 10.52
C GLU A 93 14.53 -7.42 10.36
N LEU A 94 14.64 -8.63 9.79
CA LEU A 94 13.50 -9.54 9.65
C LEU A 94 12.99 -10.01 11.02
N GLU A 95 13.89 -10.34 11.94
CA GLU A 95 13.52 -10.73 13.30
C GLU A 95 12.90 -9.56 14.06
N ALA A 96 13.42 -8.34 13.89
CA ALA A 96 12.83 -7.14 14.49
C ALA A 96 11.42 -6.84 13.95
N GLU A 97 11.21 -6.98 12.64
CA GLU A 97 9.88 -6.81 12.03
C GLU A 97 8.93 -7.93 12.48
N ALA A 98 9.39 -9.17 12.54
CA ALA A 98 8.61 -10.31 13.06
C ALA A 98 8.19 -10.09 14.52
N GLN A 99 9.09 -9.54 15.34
CA GLN A 99 8.79 -9.19 16.72
C GLN A 99 7.76 -8.05 16.81
N ALA A 100 7.89 -7.01 15.98
CA ALA A 100 6.91 -5.92 15.93
C ALA A 100 5.52 -6.42 15.51
N ILE A 101 5.43 -7.37 14.57
CA ILE A 101 4.18 -8.02 14.18
C ILE A 101 3.62 -8.85 15.34
N ALA A 102 4.46 -9.63 16.02
CA ALA A 102 4.05 -10.42 17.17
C ALA A 102 3.43 -9.52 18.26
N GLU A 103 4.08 -8.41 18.59
CA GLU A 103 3.59 -7.44 19.57
C GLU A 103 2.27 -6.79 19.14
N ARG A 104 2.14 -6.43 17.85
CA ARG A 104 0.93 -5.78 17.32
C ARG A 104 -0.28 -6.72 17.26
N GLU A 105 -0.07 -7.95 16.80
CA GLU A 105 -1.14 -8.95 16.64
C GLU A 105 -1.42 -9.71 17.95
N GLY A 106 -0.67 -9.43 19.03
CA GLY A 106 -0.77 -10.16 20.29
C GLY A 106 -0.39 -11.65 20.14
N SER A 107 0.51 -11.94 19.20
CA SER A 107 0.99 -13.28 18.88
C SER A 107 2.40 -13.50 19.42
N THR A 108 2.94 -14.71 19.26
CA THR A 108 4.32 -15.02 19.64
C THR A 108 5.23 -15.08 18.42
N MET A 109 6.52 -14.81 18.62
CA MET A 109 7.54 -14.88 17.57
C MET A 109 7.59 -16.27 16.90
N ASP A 110 7.35 -17.34 17.65
CA ASP A 110 7.20 -18.71 17.11
C ASP A 110 6.01 -18.83 16.15
N MET A 111 4.86 -18.24 16.48
CA MET A 111 3.69 -18.25 15.61
C MET A 111 3.95 -17.44 14.35
N VAL A 112 4.62 -16.29 14.47
CA VAL A 112 5.03 -15.47 13.33
C VAL A 112 5.99 -16.27 12.43
N LYS A 113 7.05 -16.88 12.97
CA LYS A 113 7.95 -17.78 12.19
C LYS A 113 7.20 -18.94 11.52
N ARG A 114 6.17 -19.48 12.18
CA ARG A 114 5.34 -20.55 11.61
C ARG A 114 4.43 -20.08 10.47
N PHE A 115 3.99 -18.81 10.50
CA PHE A 115 3.16 -18.20 9.47
C PHE A 115 3.98 -17.68 8.28
N PHE A 116 5.10 -17.02 8.55
CA PHE A 116 5.96 -16.36 7.55
C PHE A 116 7.13 -17.24 7.06
N GLY A 117 7.36 -18.39 7.70
CA GLY A 117 8.49 -19.29 7.44
C GLY A 117 9.68 -19.00 8.35
N GLU A 118 10.52 -20.02 8.60
CA GLU A 118 11.71 -19.87 9.46
C GLU A 118 12.70 -18.81 8.91
N ASP A 119 12.81 -18.72 7.59
CA ASP A 119 13.68 -17.76 6.91
C ASP A 119 13.10 -16.34 6.90
N LEU A 120 11.84 -16.14 7.35
CA LEU A 120 11.13 -14.86 7.32
C LEU A 120 11.17 -14.16 5.95
N ALA A 121 11.43 -14.90 4.87
CA ALA A 121 11.61 -14.36 3.52
C ALA A 121 10.37 -13.60 3.01
N MET A 122 9.19 -13.90 3.55
CA MET A 122 7.99 -13.10 3.26
C MET A 122 8.06 -11.67 3.80
N LEU A 123 8.78 -11.44 4.90
CA LEU A 123 9.00 -10.12 5.49
C LEU A 123 10.12 -9.34 4.79
N GLU A 124 10.97 -10.01 4.00
CA GLU A 124 12.05 -9.34 3.26
C GLU A 124 11.51 -8.24 2.37
N ARG A 125 10.42 -8.53 1.65
CA ARG A 125 9.78 -7.52 0.82
C ARG A 125 9.33 -6.34 1.68
N ASP A 126 8.57 -6.59 2.75
CA ASP A 126 8.03 -5.52 3.59
C ASP A 126 9.13 -4.64 4.23
N VAL A 127 10.21 -5.25 4.71
CA VAL A 127 11.38 -4.52 5.25
C VAL A 127 12.04 -3.66 4.17
N VAL A 128 12.25 -4.21 2.98
CA VAL A 128 12.85 -3.50 1.85
C VAL A 128 11.95 -2.37 1.35
N GLU A 129 10.64 -2.59 1.27
CA GLU A 129 9.64 -1.57 0.90
C GLU A 129 9.66 -0.42 1.90
N ARG A 130 9.69 -0.73 3.20
CA ARG A 130 9.75 0.28 4.27
C ARG A 130 11.02 1.13 4.18
N LYS A 131 12.18 0.50 3.97
CA LYS A 131 13.47 1.20 3.78
C LYS A 131 13.45 2.10 2.56
N ALA A 132 12.87 1.65 1.45
CA ALA A 132 12.72 2.45 0.25
C ALA A 132 11.84 3.69 0.47
N ILE A 133 10.72 3.55 1.20
CA ILE A 133 9.85 4.68 1.56
C ILE A 133 10.57 5.64 2.51
N ASP A 134 11.29 5.13 3.51
CA ASP A 134 12.05 5.96 4.45
C ASP A 134 13.12 6.76 3.72
N TRP A 135 13.89 6.12 2.83
CA TRP A 135 14.86 6.80 1.99
C TRP A 135 14.22 7.87 1.09
N ALA A 136 13.10 7.56 0.43
CA ALA A 136 12.39 8.53 -0.40
C ALA A 136 11.89 9.74 0.41
N CYS A 137 11.41 9.51 1.63
CA CYS A 137 11.00 10.58 2.53
C CYS A 137 12.19 11.45 2.98
N GLU A 138 13.36 10.86 3.19
CA GLU A 138 14.58 11.59 3.53
C GLU A 138 15.08 12.47 2.37
N GLN A 139 14.91 12.05 1.12
CA GLN A 139 15.30 12.86 -0.05
C GLN A 139 14.48 14.14 -0.21
N MET A 140 13.25 14.18 0.29
CA MET A 140 12.37 15.37 0.22
C MET A 140 12.47 16.30 1.43
N ARG A 141 13.32 15.98 2.42
CA ARG A 141 13.43 16.70 3.68
C ARG A 141 14.55 17.75 3.65
#